data_AF-A0A166GVS3-F1
#
_entry.id   AF-A0A166GVS3-F1
#
_cell.length_a   1.000
_cell.length_b   1.000
_cell.length_c   1.000
_cell.angle_alpha   90.00
_cell.angle_beta   90.00
_cell.angle_gamma   90.00
#
_symmetry.space_group_name_H-M   'P 1'
#
loop_
_entity.id
_entity.type
_entity.pdbx_description
1 polymer ?
#
loop_
_entity_poly.entity_id
_entity_poly.type
_entity_poly.pdbx_seq_one_letter_code
_entity_poly.pdbx_strand_id
1 'polypeptide(L)'
;MRILGVFGGQDIDGLTATIMKEILNGAHDADCEFINLNNYHLAADRPGQSNSDLDLLATKLSAADVWVLGSPTYFGTVAGQFKQFFDCLRPRMVRMTKKGDTLPGQYKDKHYVSVTSCFASGLDNTFTHQTDATFTMIDKAMSVAGLHKVREVVLPGTWQMMQVPADKVAAARRLGAKLVVKERKDDETVKRYLLLFVMIAVMALATMSIQSLLPFLTTNFWLRYVSFVIIFFILLACLLHYFTFVRHTRR
;
A
#
# COMPACT_ATOMS: atom_id res chain seq x y z
N MET A 1 22.12 -1.34 6.30
CA MET A 1 20.70 -1.08 6.02
C MET A 1 20.36 0.33 6.47
N ARG A 2 19.63 1.09 5.66
CA ARG A 2 19.16 2.44 5.99
C ARG A 2 17.64 2.50 6.07
N ILE A 3 17.10 3.10 7.13
CA ILE A 3 15.66 3.27 7.36
C ILE A 3 15.34 4.77 7.43
N LEU A 4 14.37 5.20 6.62
CA LEU A 4 13.94 6.59 6.57
C LEU A 4 12.53 6.75 7.11
N GLY A 5 12.38 7.45 8.23
CA GLY A 5 11.09 7.94 8.71
C GLY A 5 10.70 9.22 7.98
N VAL A 6 9.56 9.23 7.30
CA VAL A 6 9.00 10.41 6.64
C VAL A 6 7.68 10.75 7.33
N PHE A 7 7.65 11.88 8.02
CA PHE A 7 6.50 12.34 8.80
C PHE A 7 5.88 13.58 8.16
N GLY A 8 4.55 13.61 8.02
CA GLY A 8 3.82 14.79 7.52
C GLY A 8 2.63 15.20 8.38
N GLY A 9 2.63 14.84 9.66
CA GLY A 9 1.70 15.43 10.62
C GLY A 9 2.13 16.85 11.02
N GLN A 10 1.30 17.51 11.83
CA GLN A 10 1.52 18.92 12.22
C GLN A 10 2.38 19.06 13.48
N ASP A 11 2.31 18.08 14.39
CA ASP A 11 3.03 18.08 15.67
C ASP A 11 4.14 17.03 15.65
N ILE A 12 5.40 17.49 15.73
CA ILE A 12 6.59 16.62 15.73
C ILE A 12 6.74 15.81 17.03
N ASP A 13 6.07 16.22 18.10
CA ASP A 13 6.05 15.53 19.39
C ASP A 13 4.70 14.87 19.67
N GLY A 14 3.78 14.93 18.69
CA GLY A 14 2.49 14.27 18.73
C GLY A 14 2.56 12.75 18.58
N LEU A 15 1.47 12.08 18.91
CA LEU A 15 1.40 10.61 19.08
C LEU A 15 1.85 9.81 17.85
N THR A 16 1.50 10.24 16.63
CA THR A 16 1.97 9.57 15.39
C THR A 16 3.49 9.67 15.26
N ALA A 17 4.06 10.86 15.50
CA ALA A 17 5.50 11.07 15.43
C ALA A 17 6.23 10.27 16.51
N THR A 18 5.68 10.20 17.73
CA THR A 18 6.21 9.34 18.79
C THR A 18 6.28 7.88 18.35
N ILE A 19 5.20 7.31 17.79
CA ILE A 19 5.22 5.92 17.30
C ILE A 19 6.29 5.71 16.24
N MET A 20 6.43 6.63 15.29
CA MET A 20 7.48 6.53 14.27
C MET A 20 8.88 6.55 14.87
N LYS A 21 9.15 7.50 15.78
CA LYS A 21 10.44 7.59 16.49
C LYS A 21 10.72 6.29 17.24
N GLU A 22 9.72 5.69 17.88
CA GLU A 22 9.86 4.39 18.57
C GLU A 22 10.09 3.20 17.63
N ILE A 23 9.55 3.22 16.41
CA ILE A 23 9.90 2.22 15.37
C ILE A 23 11.37 2.37 14.98
N LEU A 24 11.83 3.59 14.72
CA LEU A 24 13.23 3.85 14.35
C LEU A 24 14.18 3.48 15.50
N ASN A 25 13.85 3.86 16.73
CA ASN A 25 14.64 3.53 17.92
C ASN A 25 14.79 2.03 18.16
N GLY A 26 13.79 1.22 17.76
CA GLY A 26 13.85 -0.23 17.89
C GLY A 26 14.67 -0.93 16.79
N ALA A 27 14.99 -0.24 15.70
CA ALA A 27 15.81 -0.77 14.61
C ALA A 27 17.31 -0.64 14.94
N HIS A 28 17.73 -1.31 16.01
CA HIS A 28 19.14 -1.40 16.39
C HIS A 28 19.99 -1.92 15.23
N ASP A 29 21.19 -1.36 15.04
CA ASP A 29 22.12 -1.68 13.94
C ASP A 29 21.72 -1.23 12.53
N ALA A 30 20.64 -0.46 12.38
CA ALA A 30 20.30 0.24 11.14
C ALA A 30 20.60 1.74 11.22
N ASP A 31 21.03 2.32 10.10
CA ASP A 31 21.17 3.76 9.95
C ASP A 31 19.78 4.38 9.78
N CYS A 32 19.29 5.01 10.85
CA CYS A 32 17.92 5.54 10.92
C CYS A 32 17.91 7.06 10.90
N GLU A 33 17.02 7.63 10.08
CA GLU A 33 16.80 9.07 10.01
C GLU A 33 15.31 9.39 10.09
N PHE A 34 14.95 10.40 10.90
CA PHE A 34 13.58 10.92 10.98
C PHE A 34 13.49 12.29 10.29
N ILE A 35 12.60 12.40 9.31
CA ILE A 35 12.35 13.60 8.52
C ILE A 35 10.96 14.14 8.83
N ASN A 36 10.90 15.42 9.18
CA ASN A 36 9.66 16.19 9.22
C ASN A 36 9.46 16.93 7.90
N LEU A 37 8.43 16.55 7.12
CA LEU A 37 8.11 17.16 5.83
C LEU A 37 7.77 18.65 5.92
N ASN A 38 7.36 19.15 7.09
CA ASN A 38 7.08 20.58 7.29
C ASN A 38 8.36 21.45 7.24
N ASN A 39 9.55 20.83 7.31
CA ASN A 39 10.83 21.53 7.20
C ASN A 39 11.26 21.71 5.73
N TYR A 40 10.45 21.28 4.76
CA TYR A 40 10.78 21.26 3.34
C TYR A 40 9.78 22.08 2.54
N HIS A 41 10.27 22.80 1.54
CA HIS A 41 9.45 23.47 0.55
C HIS A 41 9.01 22.50 -0.55
N LEU A 42 7.82 21.93 -0.38
CA LEU A 42 7.25 20.96 -1.32
C LEU A 42 6.47 21.66 -2.44
N ALA A 43 7.14 21.91 -3.55
CA ALA A 43 6.55 22.44 -4.77
C ALA A 43 6.98 21.59 -5.98
N ALA A 44 6.06 21.38 -6.93
CA ALA A 44 6.37 20.62 -8.13
C ALA A 44 7.49 21.28 -8.94
N ASP A 45 8.32 20.44 -9.58
CA ASP A 45 9.36 20.90 -10.51
C ASP A 45 8.72 21.72 -11.65
N ARG A 46 9.41 22.80 -12.06
CA ARG A 46 9.03 23.62 -13.22
C ARG A 46 10.11 23.50 -14.30
N PRO A 47 9.77 23.70 -15.59
CA PRO A 47 10.77 23.70 -16.65
C PRO A 47 11.92 24.68 -16.35
N GLY A 48 13.15 24.16 -16.29
CA GLY A 48 14.34 24.95 -15.98
C GLY A 48 14.53 25.31 -14.50
N GLN A 49 13.66 24.84 -13.61
CA GLN A 49 13.74 25.13 -12.18
C GLN A 49 13.44 23.85 -11.37
N SER A 50 14.50 23.14 -10.98
CA SER A 50 14.40 21.99 -10.09
C SER A 50 14.15 22.44 -8.64
N ASN A 51 13.46 21.60 -7.89
CA ASN A 51 13.27 21.80 -6.46
C ASN A 51 14.37 21.04 -5.67
N SER A 52 15.29 21.78 -5.05
CA SER A 52 16.40 21.23 -4.27
C SER A 52 15.95 20.41 -3.06
N ASP A 53 14.82 20.78 -2.44
CA ASP A 53 14.28 20.03 -1.30
C ASP A 53 13.71 18.68 -1.76
N LEU A 54 13.05 18.65 -2.92
CA LEU A 54 12.67 17.38 -3.52
C LEU A 54 13.89 16.56 -3.97
N ASP A 55 14.96 17.20 -4.44
CA ASP A 55 16.21 16.51 -4.84
C ASP A 55 16.85 15.84 -3.63
N LEU A 56 16.95 16.57 -2.52
CA LEU A 56 17.45 16.04 -1.26
C LEU A 56 16.58 14.88 -0.76
N LEU A 57 15.25 15.04 -0.76
CA LEU A 57 14.32 13.99 -0.34
C LEU A 57 14.45 12.75 -1.24
N ALA A 58 14.54 12.92 -2.56
CA ALA A 58 14.71 11.82 -3.51
C ALA A 58 16.01 11.05 -3.28
N THR A 59 17.13 11.75 -3.03
CA THR A 59 18.41 11.12 -2.69
C THR A 59 18.30 10.28 -1.42
N LYS A 60 17.68 10.83 -0.36
CA LYS A 60 17.49 10.10 0.91
C LYS A 60 16.59 8.88 0.75
N LEU A 61 15.50 9.01 -0.01
CA LEU A 61 14.58 7.93 -0.31
C LEU A 61 15.23 6.81 -1.14
N SER A 62 16.10 7.19 -2.09
CA SER A 62 16.86 6.25 -2.91
C SER A 62 17.88 5.46 -2.08
N ALA A 63 18.56 6.13 -1.14
CA ALA A 63 19.52 5.50 -0.24
C ALA A 63 18.88 4.62 0.84
N ALA A 64 17.59 4.80 1.15
CA ALA A 64 16.89 4.03 2.18
C ALA A 64 16.36 2.69 1.65
N ASP A 65 16.54 1.62 2.42
CA ASP A 65 16.00 0.29 2.12
C ASP A 65 14.54 0.16 2.55
N VAL A 66 14.19 0.81 3.66
CA VAL A 66 12.84 0.80 4.23
C VAL A 66 12.36 2.21 4.53
N TRP A 67 11.13 2.52 4.14
CA TRP A 67 10.47 3.78 4.44
C TRP A 67 9.44 3.58 5.56
N VAL A 68 9.55 4.33 6.65
CA VAL A 68 8.51 4.43 7.67
C VAL A 68 7.72 5.70 7.39
N LEU A 69 6.52 5.54 6.86
CA LEU A 69 5.66 6.61 6.36
C LEU A 69 4.57 6.92 7.38
N GLY A 70 4.63 8.09 8.02
CA GLY A 70 3.68 8.44 9.07
C GLY A 70 2.88 9.70 8.80
N SER A 71 1.57 9.57 8.95
CA SER A 71 0.63 10.67 8.82
C SER A 71 -0.55 10.45 9.78
N PRO A 72 -0.90 11.42 10.65
CA PRO A 72 -2.15 11.34 11.40
C PRO A 72 -3.35 11.39 10.43
N THR A 73 -4.46 10.74 10.80
CA THR A 73 -5.70 10.81 10.01
C THR A 73 -6.41 12.12 10.29
N TYR A 74 -6.34 13.06 9.35
CA TYR A 74 -7.08 14.32 9.38
C TYR A 74 -8.11 14.36 8.26
N PHE A 75 -9.35 14.72 8.60
CA PHE A 75 -10.48 14.71 7.67
C PHE A 75 -10.61 13.40 6.86
N GLY A 76 -10.35 12.26 7.52
CA GLY A 76 -10.49 10.92 6.94
C GLY A 76 -9.36 10.48 6.02
N THR A 77 -8.24 11.21 5.91
CA THR A 77 -7.10 10.79 5.08
C THR A 77 -5.76 11.28 5.65
N VAL A 78 -4.69 11.11 4.88
CA VAL A 78 -3.36 11.64 5.20
C VAL A 78 -3.42 13.16 5.38
N ALA A 79 -2.59 13.69 6.28
CA ALA A 79 -2.42 15.12 6.47
C ALA A 79 -1.97 15.83 5.17
N GLY A 80 -2.35 17.10 5.01
CA GLY A 80 -2.11 17.88 3.78
C GLY A 80 -0.64 17.93 3.35
N GLN A 81 0.29 18.10 4.29
CA GLN A 81 1.73 18.10 3.99
C GLN A 81 2.19 16.76 3.40
N PHE A 82 1.65 15.65 3.89
CA PHE A 82 1.96 14.32 3.40
C PHE A 82 1.38 14.09 1.99
N LYS A 83 0.18 14.63 1.72
CA LYS A 83 -0.41 14.62 0.38
C LYS A 83 0.41 15.45 -0.61
N GLN A 84 0.84 16.64 -0.20
CA GLN A 84 1.69 17.53 -1.01
C GLN A 84 3.01 16.85 -1.38
N PHE A 85 3.63 16.14 -0.43
CA PHE A 85 4.81 15.32 -0.67
C PHE A 85 4.59 14.29 -1.78
N PHE A 86 3.51 13.50 -1.72
CA PHE A 86 3.23 12.53 -2.78
C PHE A 86 2.93 13.18 -4.12
N ASP A 87 2.19 14.28 -4.15
CA ASP A 87 1.86 14.97 -5.40
C ASP A 87 3.11 15.54 -6.09
N CYS A 88 4.01 16.14 -5.32
CA CYS A 88 5.25 16.73 -5.82
C CYS A 88 6.32 15.69 -6.16
N LEU A 89 6.42 14.60 -5.38
CA LEU A 89 7.40 13.54 -5.61
C LEU A 89 6.97 12.56 -6.72
N ARG A 90 5.69 12.55 -7.12
CA ARG A 90 5.15 11.62 -8.12
C ARG A 90 6.06 11.45 -9.35
N PRO A 91 6.54 12.50 -10.04
CA PRO A 91 7.38 12.34 -11.24
C PRO A 91 8.72 11.60 -10.98
N ARG A 92 9.18 11.57 -9.73
CA ARG A 92 10.42 10.93 -9.29
C ARG A 92 10.20 9.50 -8.79
N MET A 93 8.95 9.16 -8.47
CA MET A 93 8.56 7.83 -7.98
C MET A 93 8.18 6.87 -9.10
N VAL A 94 7.63 7.38 -10.19
CA VAL A 94 7.04 6.59 -11.25
C VAL A 94 7.48 7.09 -12.62
N ARG A 95 7.48 6.18 -13.61
CA ARG A 95 7.66 6.55 -15.02
C ARG A 95 6.33 6.39 -15.75
N MET A 96 6.01 7.32 -16.65
CA MET A 96 4.81 7.23 -17.48
C MET A 96 5.15 6.69 -18.87
N THR A 97 4.35 5.77 -19.39
CA THR A 97 4.48 5.30 -20.77
C THR A 97 3.88 6.30 -21.74
N LYS A 98 4.16 6.16 -23.04
CA LYS A 98 3.50 6.96 -24.10
C LYS A 98 1.97 6.82 -24.11
N LYS A 99 1.43 5.73 -23.52
CA LYS A 99 0.00 5.47 -23.40
C LYS A 99 -0.62 6.04 -22.11
N GLY A 100 0.19 6.66 -21.26
CA GLY A 100 -0.25 7.19 -19.97
C GLY A 100 -0.25 6.16 -18.83
N ASP A 101 0.23 4.93 -19.08
CA ASP A 101 0.36 3.94 -18.01
C ASP A 101 1.44 4.36 -17.03
N THR A 102 1.19 4.12 -15.74
CA THR A 102 2.17 4.41 -14.70
C THR A 102 2.92 3.13 -14.33
N LEU A 103 4.25 3.13 -14.47
CA LEU A 103 5.12 2.02 -14.11
C LEU A 103 6.03 2.41 -12.95
N PRO A 104 6.44 1.45 -12.10
CA PRO A 104 7.43 1.68 -11.07
C PRO A 104 8.71 2.34 -11.62
N GLY A 105 9.20 3.33 -10.88
CA GLY A 105 10.45 4.04 -11.16
C GLY A 105 11.64 3.43 -10.41
N GLN A 106 12.54 4.29 -9.94
CA GLN A 106 13.81 3.90 -9.30
C GLN A 106 13.67 3.27 -7.90
N TYR A 107 12.49 3.35 -7.28
CA TYR A 107 12.25 2.83 -5.92
C TYR A 107 11.66 1.42 -5.88
N LYS A 108 11.63 0.73 -7.03
CA LYS A 108 11.08 -0.61 -7.16
C LYS A 108 11.74 -1.58 -6.17
N ASP A 109 10.93 -2.45 -5.58
CA ASP A 109 11.33 -3.52 -4.66
C ASP A 109 11.86 -3.04 -3.28
N LYS A 110 11.82 -1.73 -2.98
CA LYS A 110 11.97 -1.23 -1.61
C LYS A 110 10.73 -1.54 -0.77
N HIS A 111 10.84 -1.42 0.55
CA HIS A 111 9.74 -1.75 1.45
C HIS A 111 9.26 -0.55 2.26
N TYR A 112 8.01 -0.61 2.73
CA TYR A 112 7.48 0.45 3.59
C TYR A 112 6.61 -0.05 4.75
N VAL A 113 6.61 0.72 5.82
CA VAL A 113 5.67 0.65 6.94
C VAL A 113 4.82 1.91 6.90
N SER A 114 3.50 1.78 7.01
CA SER A 114 2.60 2.93 7.14
C SER A 114 2.17 3.08 8.60
N VAL A 115 2.17 4.31 9.11
CA VAL A 115 1.86 4.65 10.51
C VAL A 115 0.79 5.73 10.53
N THR A 116 -0.26 5.53 11.32
CA THR A 116 -1.28 6.55 11.53
C THR A 116 -1.85 6.51 12.95
N SER A 117 -2.48 7.61 13.34
CA SER A 117 -3.29 7.70 14.54
C SER A 117 -4.63 8.37 14.24
N CYS A 118 -5.68 7.95 14.94
CA CYS A 118 -7.03 8.50 14.79
C CYS A 118 -7.71 8.62 16.15
N PHE A 119 -8.58 9.64 16.28
CA PHE A 119 -9.35 9.86 17.49
C PHE A 119 -10.44 8.79 17.69
N ALA A 120 -10.95 8.20 16.60
CA ALA A 120 -11.99 7.19 16.65
C ALA A 120 -11.51 5.97 17.45
N SER A 121 -12.38 5.42 18.30
CA SER A 121 -12.05 4.24 19.09
C SER A 121 -11.70 3.05 18.18
N GLY A 122 -11.02 2.03 18.72
CA GLY A 122 -10.67 0.85 17.92
C GLY A 122 -11.89 0.12 17.35
N LEU A 123 -12.98 0.05 18.13
CA LEU A 123 -14.25 -0.52 17.69
C LEU A 123 -14.91 0.36 16.64
N ASP A 124 -15.01 1.67 16.89
CA ASP A 124 -15.61 2.60 15.91
C ASP A 124 -14.82 2.60 14.61
N ASN A 125 -13.49 2.58 14.66
CA ASN A 125 -12.65 2.52 13.47
C ASN A 125 -12.82 1.21 12.69
N THR A 126 -13.14 0.10 13.38
CA THR A 126 -13.44 -1.19 12.72
C THR A 126 -14.74 -1.13 11.93
N PHE A 127 -15.73 -0.33 12.36
CA PHE A 127 -17.03 -0.19 11.68
C PHE A 127 -17.09 1.00 10.72
N THR A 128 -16.41 2.10 11.06
CA THR A 128 -16.46 3.37 10.30
C THR A 128 -15.29 3.52 9.33
N HIS A 129 -14.29 2.64 9.41
CA HIS A 129 -13.14 2.61 8.49
C HIS A 129 -12.41 3.96 8.37
N GLN A 130 -12.38 4.75 9.45
CA GLN A 130 -11.87 6.12 9.41
C GLN A 130 -10.38 6.21 9.03
N THR A 131 -9.57 5.22 9.42
CA THR A 131 -8.15 5.17 9.03
C THR A 131 -7.89 4.54 7.66
N ASP A 132 -8.86 3.83 7.08
CA ASP A 132 -8.63 2.99 5.90
C ASP A 132 -8.27 3.83 4.67
N ALA A 133 -8.89 5.01 4.53
CA ALA A 133 -8.56 5.93 3.45
C ALA A 133 -7.14 6.52 3.59
N THR A 134 -6.63 6.68 4.83
CA THR A 134 -5.23 7.10 5.07
C THR A 134 -4.27 6.03 4.56
N PHE A 135 -4.46 4.77 4.97
CA PHE A 135 -3.63 3.67 4.50
C PHE A 135 -3.79 3.44 3.00
N THR A 136 -5.01 3.45 2.47
CA THR A 136 -5.29 3.29 1.04
C THR A 136 -4.58 4.35 0.20
N MET A 137 -4.51 5.61 0.68
CA MET A 137 -3.80 6.68 -0.02
C MET A 137 -2.29 6.40 -0.08
N ILE A 138 -1.68 6.02 1.05
CA ILE A 138 -0.26 5.65 1.12
C ILE A 138 0.00 4.45 0.22
N ASP A 139 -0.81 3.40 0.32
CA ASP A 139 -0.69 2.17 -0.44
C ASP A 139 -0.78 2.39 -1.94
N LYS A 140 -1.69 3.28 -2.36
CA LYS A 140 -1.84 3.63 -3.78
C LYS A 140 -0.55 4.26 -4.29
N ALA A 141 0.06 5.19 -3.56
CA ALA A 141 1.33 5.80 -3.95
C ALA A 141 2.47 4.76 -3.97
N MET A 142 2.57 3.94 -2.92
CA MET A 142 3.65 2.96 -2.78
C MET A 142 3.57 1.81 -3.78
N SER A 143 2.37 1.27 -4.01
CA SER A 143 2.15 0.17 -4.96
C SER A 143 2.51 0.59 -6.38
N VAL A 144 2.15 1.82 -6.77
CA VAL A 144 2.47 2.34 -8.10
C VAL A 144 3.97 2.63 -8.24
N ALA A 145 4.63 3.06 -7.16
CA ALA A 145 6.09 3.18 -7.11
C ALA A 145 6.83 1.83 -7.05
N GLY A 146 6.11 0.72 -6.88
CA GLY A 146 6.65 -0.63 -6.83
C GLY A 146 7.25 -1.02 -5.48
N LEU A 147 6.84 -0.36 -4.39
CA LEU A 147 7.27 -0.71 -3.04
C LEU A 147 6.37 -1.78 -2.42
N HIS A 148 6.96 -2.65 -1.62
CA HIS A 148 6.28 -3.74 -0.93
C HIS A 148 5.90 -3.36 0.50
N LYS A 149 4.63 -3.55 0.86
CA LYS A 149 4.15 -3.27 2.22
C LYS A 149 4.71 -4.30 3.19
N VAL A 150 5.27 -3.80 4.29
CA VAL A 150 5.69 -4.63 5.43
C VAL A 150 4.56 -4.77 6.43
N ARG A 151 4.03 -3.62 6.87
CA ARG A 151 3.08 -3.54 7.96
C ARG A 151 2.37 -2.19 8.02
N GLU A 152 1.15 -2.22 8.54
CA GLU A 152 0.42 -1.04 9.00
C GLU A 152 0.49 -0.95 10.53
N VAL A 153 0.65 0.27 11.03
CA VAL A 153 0.62 0.58 12.45
C VAL A 153 -0.44 1.65 12.69
N VAL A 154 -1.43 1.30 13.52
CA VAL A 154 -2.52 2.20 13.90
C VAL A 154 -2.56 2.42 15.41
N LEU A 155 -2.71 3.68 15.80
CA LEU A 155 -3.06 4.11 17.15
C LEU A 155 -4.47 4.71 17.14
N PRO A 156 -5.51 3.92 17.45
CA PRO A 156 -6.87 4.42 17.58
C PRO A 156 -7.10 5.07 18.95
N GLY A 157 -8.24 5.74 19.11
CA GLY A 157 -8.71 6.27 20.39
C GLY A 157 -7.84 7.41 20.94
N THR A 158 -7.26 8.24 20.08
CA THR A 158 -6.33 9.28 20.52
C THR A 158 -6.99 10.53 21.10
N TRP A 159 -8.33 10.56 21.23
CA TRP A 159 -9.01 11.70 21.84
C TRP A 159 -8.54 11.87 23.29
N GLN A 160 -8.01 13.06 23.63
CA GLN A 160 -7.40 13.38 24.93
C GLN A 160 -6.21 12.50 25.35
N MET A 161 -5.64 11.73 24.42
CA MET A 161 -4.44 10.95 24.68
C MET A 161 -3.21 11.85 24.66
N MET A 162 -2.51 11.93 25.78
CA MET A 162 -1.29 12.75 25.92
C MET A 162 -0.01 11.96 25.64
N GLN A 163 -0.05 10.64 25.80
CA GLN A 163 1.11 9.77 25.65
C GLN A 163 0.71 8.45 24.99
N VAL A 164 1.63 7.90 24.19
CA VAL A 164 1.45 6.60 23.56
C VAL A 164 1.48 5.50 24.63
N PRO A 165 0.50 4.58 24.66
CA PRO A 165 0.49 3.45 25.58
C PRO A 165 1.77 2.60 25.50
N ALA A 166 2.26 2.12 26.65
CA ALA A 166 3.54 1.41 26.75
C ALA A 166 3.59 0.12 25.91
N ASP A 167 2.45 -0.57 25.77
CA ASP A 167 2.29 -1.74 24.90
C ASP A 167 2.49 -1.39 23.41
N LYS A 168 1.96 -0.23 22.98
CA LYS A 168 2.14 0.30 21.62
C LYS A 168 3.58 0.75 21.38
N VAL A 169 4.22 1.38 22.36
CA VAL A 169 5.67 1.70 22.31
C VAL A 169 6.50 0.42 22.15
N ALA A 170 6.24 -0.60 22.98
CA ALA A 170 6.94 -1.88 22.88
C ALA A 170 6.69 -2.58 21.53
N ALA A 171 5.47 -2.51 21.00
CA ALA A 171 5.13 -3.05 19.69
C ALA A 171 5.85 -2.30 18.55
N ALA A 172 5.96 -0.98 18.63
CA ALA A 172 6.71 -0.15 17.70
C ALA A 172 8.20 -0.53 17.69
N ARG A 173 8.83 -0.64 18.86
CA ARG A 173 10.24 -1.07 18.97
C ARG A 173 10.47 -2.47 18.42
N ARG A 174 9.60 -3.43 18.76
CA ARG A 174 9.66 -4.79 18.21
C ARG A 174 9.50 -4.82 16.70
N LEU A 175 8.69 -3.93 16.13
CA LEU A 175 8.58 -3.80 14.68
C LEU A 175 9.91 -3.30 14.09
N GLY A 176 10.50 -2.24 14.66
CA GLY A 176 11.82 -1.73 14.29
C GLY A 176 12.88 -2.83 14.22
N ALA A 177 13.03 -3.61 15.29
CA ALA A 177 14.00 -4.71 15.36
C ALA A 177 13.77 -5.75 14.24
N LYS A 178 12.50 -6.05 13.91
CA LYS A 178 12.14 -6.97 12.82
C LYS A 178 12.44 -6.41 11.42
N LEU A 179 12.57 -5.10 11.27
CA LEU A 179 12.94 -4.51 9.98
C LEU A 179 14.39 -4.85 9.62
N VAL A 180 15.27 -4.97 10.61
CA VAL A 180 16.72 -5.21 10.42
C VAL A 180 17.05 -6.68 10.16
N VAL A 181 16.35 -7.60 10.82
CA VAL A 181 16.70 -9.03 10.82
C VAL A 181 16.23 -9.79 9.58
N LYS A 182 15.22 -9.28 8.86
CA LYS A 182 14.54 -10.07 7.83
C LYS A 182 15.05 -9.75 6.43
N GLU A 183 15.91 -10.59 5.86
CA GLU A 183 16.04 -10.70 4.40
C GLU A 183 14.67 -11.08 3.84
N ARG A 184 14.07 -10.19 3.05
CA ARG A 184 12.72 -10.38 2.56
C ARG A 184 12.77 -11.10 1.23
N LYS A 185 12.26 -12.32 1.24
CA LYS A 185 11.95 -13.06 0.03
C LYS A 185 10.66 -12.47 -0.55
N ASP A 186 10.80 -11.53 -1.49
CA ASP A 186 9.69 -10.86 -2.18
C ASP A 186 8.97 -11.76 -3.20
N ASP A 187 9.25 -13.06 -3.17
CA ASP A 187 8.75 -14.01 -4.14
C ASP A 187 7.40 -14.60 -3.70
N GLU A 188 6.32 -13.83 -3.89
CA GLU A 188 4.94 -14.31 -3.76
C GLU A 188 4.49 -15.18 -4.97
N THR A 189 5.39 -15.59 -5.85
CA THR A 189 5.05 -16.32 -7.08
C THR A 189 4.25 -17.60 -6.81
N VAL A 190 4.61 -18.37 -5.79
CA VAL A 190 3.87 -19.59 -5.39
C VAL A 190 2.44 -19.26 -4.94
N LYS A 191 2.26 -18.19 -4.17
CA LYS A 191 0.95 -17.74 -3.72
C LYS A 191 0.09 -17.27 -4.90
N ARG A 192 0.67 -16.56 -5.87
CA ARG A 192 -0.01 -16.15 -7.10
C ARG A 192 -0.42 -17.35 -7.95
N TYR A 193 0.45 -18.36 -8.09
CA TYR A 193 0.12 -19.59 -8.82
C TYR A 193 -0.96 -20.39 -8.11
N LEU A 194 -0.92 -20.49 -6.78
CA LEU A 194 -1.97 -21.15 -6.00
C LEU A 194 -3.32 -20.44 -6.17
N LEU A 195 -3.34 -19.11 -6.10
CA LEU A 195 -4.55 -18.32 -6.30
C LEU A 195 -5.12 -18.51 -7.71
N LEU A 196 -4.26 -18.46 -8.73
CA LEU A 196 -4.63 -18.68 -10.12
C LEU A 196 -5.18 -20.09 -10.33
N PHE A 197 -4.55 -21.10 -9.72
CA PHE A 197 -5.01 -22.49 -9.76
C PHE A 197 -6.41 -22.63 -9.14
N VAL A 198 -6.63 -22.09 -7.94
CA VAL A 198 -7.94 -22.15 -7.25
C VAL A 198 -9.02 -21.44 -8.07
N MET A 199 -8.71 -20.27 -8.64
CA MET A 199 -9.64 -19.53 -9.49
C MET A 199 -10.04 -20.35 -10.72
N ILE A 200 -9.08 -20.98 -11.40
CA ILE A 200 -9.34 -21.85 -12.56
C ILE A 200 -10.16 -23.07 -12.12
N ALA A 201 -9.83 -23.70 -11.00
CA ALA A 201 -10.54 -24.87 -10.47
C ALA A 201 -12.02 -24.56 -10.18
N VAL A 202 -12.30 -23.44 -9.51
CA VAL A 202 -13.67 -22.99 -9.23
C VAL A 202 -14.41 -22.67 -10.53
N MET A 203 -13.76 -22.03 -11.51
CA MET A 203 -14.39 -21.73 -12.78
C MET A 203 -14.69 -22.97 -13.61
N ALA A 204 -13.78 -23.95 -13.61
CA ALA A 204 -14.00 -25.24 -14.24
C ALA A 204 -15.18 -25.98 -13.59
N LEU A 205 -15.27 -25.96 -12.25
CA LEU A 205 -16.40 -26.56 -11.52
C LEU A 205 -17.73 -25.88 -11.89
N ALA A 206 -17.78 -24.55 -11.88
CA ALA A 206 -18.97 -23.79 -12.25
C ALA A 206 -19.41 -24.09 -13.70
N THR A 207 -18.46 -24.14 -14.64
CA THR A 207 -18.73 -24.52 -16.03
C THR A 207 -19.33 -25.93 -16.11
N MET A 208 -18.74 -26.91 -15.42
CA MET A 208 -19.26 -28.29 -15.40
C MET A 208 -20.65 -28.38 -14.78
N SER A 209 -20.93 -27.62 -13.72
CA SER A 209 -22.26 -27.55 -13.11
C SER A 209 -23.30 -27.00 -14.10
N ILE A 210 -22.97 -25.95 -14.85
CA ILE A 210 -23.88 -25.38 -15.87
C ILE A 210 -24.11 -26.37 -17.01
N GLN A 211 -23.06 -27.06 -17.48
CA GLN A 211 -23.20 -28.10 -18.51
C GLN A 211 -24.09 -29.25 -18.05
N SER A 212 -24.03 -29.63 -16.77
CA SER A 212 -24.88 -30.67 -16.20
C SER A 212 -26.37 -30.30 -16.19
N LEU A 213 -26.71 -29.01 -16.21
CA LEU A 213 -28.10 -28.53 -16.30
C LEU A 213 -28.64 -28.55 -17.75
N LEU A 214 -27.76 -28.68 -18.74
CA LEU A 214 -28.09 -28.65 -20.17
C LEU A 214 -27.56 -29.93 -20.84
N PRO A 215 -28.20 -31.10 -20.60
CA PRO A 215 -27.65 -32.41 -20.98
C PRO A 215 -27.40 -32.57 -22.48
N PHE A 216 -28.14 -31.85 -23.34
CA PHE A 216 -27.92 -31.84 -24.80
C PHE A 216 -26.52 -31.33 -25.21
N LEU A 217 -25.90 -30.48 -24.38
CA LEU A 217 -24.54 -29.96 -24.58
C LEU A 217 -23.44 -30.98 -24.27
N THR A 218 -23.78 -32.15 -23.72
CA THR A 218 -22.82 -33.15 -23.24
C THR A 218 -22.88 -34.48 -23.99
N THR A 219 -23.61 -34.52 -25.12
CA THR A 219 -23.97 -35.71 -25.90
C THR A 219 -22.81 -36.40 -26.61
N ASN A 220 -21.81 -35.64 -27.07
CA ASN A 220 -20.57 -36.19 -27.61
C ASN A 220 -19.36 -35.40 -27.10
N PHE A 221 -18.16 -35.97 -27.30
CA PHE A 221 -16.91 -35.37 -26.81
C PHE A 221 -16.73 -33.93 -27.30
N TRP A 222 -16.98 -33.67 -28.58
CA TRP A 222 -16.78 -32.36 -29.20
C TRP A 222 -17.75 -31.31 -28.67
N LEU A 223 -19.03 -31.65 -28.49
CA LEU A 223 -20.03 -30.75 -27.89
C LEU A 223 -19.71 -30.48 -26.43
N ARG A 224 -19.27 -31.48 -25.67
CA ARG A 224 -18.85 -31.31 -24.28
C ARG A 224 -17.62 -30.40 -24.17
N TYR A 225 -16.64 -30.57 -25.06
CA TYR A 225 -15.44 -29.73 -25.10
C TYR A 225 -15.76 -28.29 -25.51
N VAL A 226 -16.48 -28.10 -26.64
CA VAL A 226 -16.81 -26.78 -27.16
C VAL A 226 -17.70 -25.99 -26.20
N SER A 227 -18.74 -26.63 -25.63
CA SER A 227 -19.60 -25.96 -24.65
C SER A 227 -18.85 -25.61 -23.36
N PHE A 228 -17.90 -26.44 -22.92
CA PHE A 228 -17.04 -26.14 -21.77
C PHE A 228 -16.22 -24.88 -22.04
N VAL A 229 -15.53 -24.82 -23.17
CA VAL A 229 -14.69 -23.67 -23.56
C VAL A 229 -15.53 -22.39 -23.62
N ILE A 230 -16.67 -22.43 -24.31
CA ILE A 230 -17.54 -21.25 -24.47
C ILE A 230 -18.05 -20.75 -23.12
N ILE A 231 -18.63 -21.63 -22.30
CA ILE A 231 -19.19 -21.24 -20.99
C ILE A 231 -18.08 -20.70 -20.08
N PHE A 232 -16.91 -21.35 -20.07
CA PHE A 232 -15.76 -20.91 -19.26
C PHE A 232 -15.30 -19.50 -19.65
N PHE A 233 -15.13 -19.21 -20.94
CA PHE A 233 -14.69 -17.89 -21.38
C PHE A 233 -15.77 -16.80 -21.19
N ILE A 234 -17.05 -17.14 -21.31
CA ILE A 234 -18.14 -16.21 -20.97
C ILE A 234 -18.10 -15.84 -19.49
N LEU A 235 -18.00 -16.83 -18.60
CA LEU A 235 -17.91 -16.59 -17.15
C LEU A 235 -16.67 -15.75 -16.80
N LEU A 236 -15.51 -16.07 -17.41
CA LEU A 236 -14.28 -15.30 -17.24
C LEU A 236 -14.46 -13.86 -17.73
N ALA A 237 -15.08 -13.65 -18.89
CA ALA A 237 -15.34 -12.33 -19.44
C ALA A 237 -16.29 -11.52 -18.54
N CYS A 238 -17.36 -12.12 -18.04
CA CYS A 238 -18.27 -11.49 -17.08
C CYS A 238 -17.56 -11.09 -15.78
N LEU A 239 -16.72 -11.98 -15.25
CA LEU A 239 -15.95 -11.73 -14.04
C LEU A 239 -14.94 -10.59 -14.25
N LEU A 240 -14.18 -10.63 -15.35
CA LEU A 240 -13.25 -9.56 -15.71
C LEU A 240 -13.98 -8.24 -15.92
N HIS A 241 -15.10 -8.23 -16.63
CA HIS A 241 -15.90 -7.04 -16.85
C HIS A 241 -16.44 -6.46 -15.53
N TYR A 242 -16.93 -7.30 -14.62
CA TYR A 242 -17.37 -6.86 -13.30
C TYR A 242 -16.22 -6.21 -12.50
N PHE A 243 -15.05 -6.87 -12.43
CA PHE A 243 -13.92 -6.35 -11.68
C PHE A 243 -13.26 -5.12 -12.31
N THR A 244 -13.29 -4.98 -13.64
CA THR A 244 -12.70 -3.85 -14.35
C THR A 244 -13.66 -2.66 -14.47
N PHE A 245 -14.90 -2.88 -14.88
CA PHE A 245 -15.84 -1.80 -15.22
C PHE A 245 -16.63 -1.29 -14.00
N VAL A 246 -17.28 -2.18 -13.24
CA VAL A 246 -18.17 -1.79 -12.12
C VAL A 246 -17.39 -1.14 -10.98
N ARG A 247 -16.13 -1.53 -10.80
CA ARG A 247 -15.25 -0.96 -9.77
C ARG A 247 -14.73 0.44 -10.11
N HIS A 248 -14.74 0.81 -11.40
CA HIS A 248 -14.40 2.16 -11.87
C HIS A 248 -15.56 3.15 -11.72
N THR A 249 -16.81 2.70 -11.81
CA THR A 249 -18.00 3.58 -11.69
C THR A 249 -18.40 3.90 -10.25
N ARG A 250 -17.86 3.17 -9.25
CA ARG A 250 -18.18 3.33 -7.82
C ARG A 250 -17.06 4.00 -7.00
N ARG A 251 -16.17 4.76 -7.63
CA ARG A 251 -15.18 5.61 -6.94
C ARG A 251 -15.34 7.06 -7.34
#